data_AF-G9ZY77-F1
#
_entry.id   AF-G9ZY77-F1
#
_cell.length_a   1.000
_cell.length_b   1.000
_cell.length_c   1.000
_cell.angle_alpha   90.00
_cell.angle_beta   90.00
_cell.angle_gamma   90.00
#
_symmetry.space_group_name_H-M   'P 1'
#
loop_
_entity.id
_entity.type
_entity.pdbx_description
1 polymer ?
#
loop_
_entity_poly.entity_id
_entity_poly.type
_entity_poly.pdbx_seq_one_letter_code
_entity_poly.pdbx_strand_id
1 'polypeptide(L)'
;MSCPARLLTALGVLLLAGCAASGSDGDGLGAVAPLAARLPAQLADFQRVDDGQLATTPPSLVVRYRHPGTMTTATIFLRRGDDVSWPDGAESPQIQAEVLASTLAMVALLGNVPVARVPDYGLTPAGEQVPALRCTTVLVPLPQDAVRRETVCAAGLNGNLVKVHISGMHPRERTEAAFRLFSSLALRVVFALREEAMPPPSGGNGPIYHL
;
A
#
# COMPACT_ATOMS: atom_id res chain seq x y z
N MET A 1 -44.25 45.24 -26.16
CA MET A 1 -45.05 44.33 -25.33
C MET A 1 -44.62 42.92 -25.69
N SER A 2 -43.73 42.34 -24.89
CA SER A 2 -43.11 41.05 -25.17
C SER A 2 -42.98 40.25 -23.88
N CYS A 3 -43.44 39.01 -23.99
CA CYS A 3 -43.65 37.96 -23.00
C CYS A 3 -42.42 37.64 -22.12
N PRO A 4 -42.64 37.16 -20.87
CA PRO A 4 -41.82 36.06 -20.39
C PRO A 4 -42.71 34.95 -19.80
N ALA A 5 -42.98 33.93 -20.61
CA ALA A 5 -43.55 32.66 -20.18
C ALA A 5 -42.62 31.52 -20.64
N ARG A 6 -41.37 31.51 -20.18
CA ARG A 6 -40.43 30.40 -20.35
C ARG A 6 -39.42 30.36 -19.21
N LEU A 7 -39.88 30.01 -18.01
CA LEU A 7 -38.99 29.82 -16.86
C LEU A 7 -39.51 28.72 -15.94
N LEU A 8 -39.99 27.59 -16.49
CA LEU A 8 -40.53 26.49 -15.67
C LEU A 8 -40.36 25.09 -16.29
N THR A 9 -39.34 24.90 -17.13
CA THR A 9 -39.03 23.58 -17.75
C THR A 9 -37.54 23.25 -17.70
N ALA A 10 -36.86 23.59 -16.60
CA ALA A 10 -35.46 23.17 -16.38
C ALA A 10 -35.24 22.43 -15.04
N LEU A 11 -36.27 22.23 -14.21
CA LEU A 11 -36.14 21.59 -12.90
C LEU A 11 -36.62 20.13 -12.83
N GLY A 12 -37.04 19.54 -13.95
CA GLY A 12 -37.68 18.22 -13.99
C GLY A 12 -36.82 17.06 -14.52
N VAL A 13 -35.54 17.27 -14.86
CA VAL A 13 -34.67 16.24 -15.48
C VAL A 13 -33.52 15.80 -14.57
N LEU A 14 -33.36 16.39 -13.38
CA LEU A 14 -32.29 16.03 -12.43
C LEU A 14 -32.68 14.96 -11.39
N LEU A 15 -33.88 14.38 -11.47
CA LEU A 15 -34.40 13.44 -10.46
C LEU A 15 -34.53 11.98 -10.91
N LEU A 16 -33.94 11.59 -12.05
CA LEU A 16 -34.00 10.22 -12.56
C LEU A 16 -32.63 9.63 -12.93
N ALA A 17 -31.61 9.89 -12.10
CA ALA A 17 -30.39 9.09 -12.04
C ALA A 17 -30.22 8.38 -10.68
N GLY A 18 -31.31 8.22 -9.93
CA GLY A 18 -31.40 7.28 -8.82
C GLY A 18 -31.84 5.91 -9.33
N CYS A 19 -31.00 5.25 -10.12
CA CYS A 19 -31.23 3.88 -10.55
C CYS A 19 -30.00 3.03 -10.23
N ALA A 20 -30.21 2.11 -9.29
CA ALA A 20 -29.45 0.89 -9.07
C ALA A 20 -27.96 1.04 -8.70
N ALA A 21 -27.70 1.37 -7.44
CA ALA A 21 -26.53 0.84 -6.73
C ALA A 21 -27.03 -0.02 -5.56
N SER A 22 -27.85 -1.02 -5.88
CA SER A 22 -28.33 -2.03 -4.94
C SER A 22 -27.87 -3.38 -5.47
N GLY A 23 -26.60 -3.71 -5.22
CA GLY A 23 -26.03 -4.98 -5.69
C GLY A 23 -24.52 -5.00 -5.86
N SER A 24 -23.75 -4.74 -4.80
CA SER A 24 -22.45 -5.42 -4.59
C SER A 24 -22.04 -5.37 -3.11
N ASP A 25 -23.01 -5.47 -2.20
CA ASP A 25 -22.73 -5.58 -0.77
C ASP A 25 -22.25 -7.01 -0.46
N GLY A 26 -20.95 -7.29 -0.60
CA GLY A 26 -20.31 -8.45 0.04
C GLY A 26 -19.19 -9.17 -0.73
N ASP A 27 -19.23 -9.19 -2.06
CA ASP A 27 -18.37 -10.12 -2.83
C ASP A 27 -16.89 -9.68 -2.91
N GLY A 28 -16.61 -8.37 -2.89
CA GLY A 28 -15.25 -7.85 -2.95
C GLY A 28 -14.40 -8.26 -1.74
N LEU A 29 -15.02 -8.33 -0.55
CA LEU A 29 -14.35 -8.69 0.71
C LEU A 29 -14.14 -10.20 0.83
N GLY A 30 -15.14 -11.00 0.45
CA GLY A 30 -15.03 -12.46 0.42
C GLY A 30 -13.87 -12.95 -0.45
N ALA A 31 -13.54 -12.20 -1.52
CA ALA A 31 -12.42 -12.52 -2.40
C ALA A 31 -11.03 -12.23 -1.79
N VAL A 32 -10.88 -11.20 -0.94
CA VAL A 32 -9.59 -10.84 -0.34
C VAL A 32 -9.35 -11.48 1.03
N ALA A 33 -10.40 -11.96 1.71
CA ALA A 33 -10.28 -12.62 3.01
C ALA A 33 -9.37 -13.88 2.98
N PRO A 34 -9.42 -14.76 1.98
CA PRO A 34 -8.48 -15.88 1.87
C PRO A 34 -7.02 -15.42 1.73
N LEU A 35 -6.80 -14.33 0.99
CA LEU A 35 -5.46 -13.75 0.83
C LEU A 35 -4.95 -13.20 2.18
N ALA A 36 -5.80 -12.51 2.93
CA ALA A 36 -5.47 -12.01 4.27
C ALA A 36 -5.18 -13.13 5.28
N ALA A 37 -5.86 -14.27 5.16
CA ALA A 37 -5.67 -15.42 6.05
C ALA A 37 -4.28 -16.07 5.91
N ARG A 38 -3.58 -15.85 4.78
CA ARG A 38 -2.19 -16.30 4.57
C ARG A 38 -1.17 -15.49 5.36
N LEU A 39 -1.54 -14.30 5.85
CA LEU A 39 -0.65 -13.48 6.66
C LEU A 39 -0.53 -14.06 8.08
N PRO A 40 0.66 -14.50 8.50
CA PRO A 40 0.85 -15.14 9.80
C PRO A 40 0.69 -14.14 10.96
N ALA A 41 0.44 -14.62 12.18
CA ALA A 41 0.38 -13.76 13.36
C ALA A 41 1.69 -12.98 13.62
N GLN A 42 2.81 -13.47 13.10
CA GLN A 42 4.13 -12.84 13.19
C GLN A 42 4.83 -12.84 11.84
N LEU A 43 5.37 -11.68 11.44
CA LEU A 43 6.22 -11.50 10.27
C LEU A 43 7.59 -10.99 10.72
N ALA A 44 8.60 -11.86 10.74
CA ALA A 44 9.89 -11.58 11.38
C ALA A 44 9.70 -11.10 12.83
N ASP A 45 10.22 -9.93 13.20
CA ASP A 45 10.08 -9.37 14.55
C ASP A 45 8.80 -8.55 14.75
N PHE A 46 7.89 -8.54 13.77
CA PHE A 46 6.64 -7.80 13.84
C PHE A 46 5.48 -8.68 14.26
N GLN A 47 4.68 -8.21 15.21
CA GLN A 47 3.49 -8.88 15.73
C GLN A 47 2.24 -8.24 15.12
N ARG A 48 1.30 -9.07 14.67
CA ARG A 48 -0.02 -8.62 14.22
C ARG A 48 -0.76 -8.00 15.41
N VAL A 49 -1.34 -6.83 15.22
CA VAL A 49 -2.02 -6.08 16.30
C VAL A 49 -3.53 -5.93 16.08
N ASP A 50 -3.99 -5.75 14.84
CA ASP A 50 -5.41 -5.60 14.51
C ASP A 50 -5.70 -5.98 13.06
N ASP A 51 -6.92 -6.46 12.83
CA ASP A 51 -7.55 -6.59 11.52
C ASP A 51 -8.75 -5.66 11.44
N GLY A 52 -8.83 -4.87 10.36
CA GLY A 52 -9.91 -3.93 10.16
C GLY A 52 -10.39 -3.90 8.72
N GLN A 53 -11.67 -3.63 8.54
CA GLN A 53 -12.25 -3.30 7.24
C GLN A 53 -12.25 -1.78 7.07
N LEU A 54 -11.87 -1.29 5.88
CA LEU A 54 -12.08 0.10 5.51
C LEU A 54 -13.34 0.20 4.64
N ALA A 55 -14.26 1.07 5.04
CA ALA A 55 -15.49 1.40 4.31
C ALA A 55 -15.22 2.30 3.08
N THR A 56 -14.18 1.99 2.31
CA THR A 56 -13.84 2.67 1.06
C THR A 56 -14.37 1.87 -0.13
N THR A 57 -14.54 2.51 -1.29
CA THR A 57 -14.83 1.83 -2.57
C THR A 57 -13.61 1.95 -3.48
N PRO A 58 -12.99 0.85 -3.96
CA PRO A 58 -13.26 -0.55 -3.57
C PRO A 58 -13.03 -0.81 -2.09
N PRO A 59 -13.75 -1.78 -1.50
CA PRO A 59 -13.48 -2.24 -0.14
C PRO A 59 -12.05 -2.79 -0.06
N SER A 60 -11.34 -2.40 1.00
CA SER A 60 -10.00 -2.90 1.29
C SER A 60 -9.94 -3.54 2.67
N LEU A 61 -9.26 -4.69 2.74
CA LEU A 61 -8.95 -5.34 4.01
C LEU A 61 -7.60 -4.82 4.49
N VAL A 62 -7.54 -4.45 5.77
CA VAL A 62 -6.33 -3.91 6.40
C VAL A 62 -5.85 -4.86 7.48
N VAL A 63 -4.58 -5.27 7.38
CA VAL A 63 -3.88 -6.02 8.43
C VAL A 63 -2.74 -5.16 8.98
N ARG A 64 -2.64 -5.04 10.30
CA ARG A 64 -1.63 -4.21 10.95
C ARG A 64 -0.64 -5.04 11.75
N TYR A 65 0.62 -4.63 11.66
CA TYR A 65 1.75 -5.19 12.37
C TYR A 65 2.50 -4.10 13.13
N ARG A 66 3.05 -4.45 14.29
CA ARG A 66 3.89 -3.58 15.10
C ARG A 66 5.15 -4.31 15.55
N HIS A 67 6.27 -3.63 15.51
CA HIS A 67 7.52 -4.13 16.07
C HIS A 67 7.55 -3.82 17.58
N PRO A 68 7.72 -4.79 18.49
CA PRO A 68 7.58 -4.56 19.93
C PRO A 68 8.72 -3.70 20.51
N GLY A 69 9.92 -3.81 19.94
CA GLY A 69 11.09 -3.03 20.37
C GLY A 69 11.24 -1.66 19.72
N THR A 70 10.34 -1.24 18.82
CA THR A 70 10.43 0.05 18.14
C THR A 70 9.05 0.70 17.98
N MET A 71 9.00 1.96 17.57
CA MET A 71 7.75 2.62 17.18
C MET A 71 7.39 2.37 15.70
N THR A 72 7.88 1.26 15.13
CA THR A 72 7.65 0.92 13.72
C THR A 72 6.35 0.13 13.58
N THR A 73 5.51 0.56 12.64
CA THR A 73 4.27 -0.11 12.25
C THR A 73 4.29 -0.44 10.77
N ALA A 74 3.61 -1.52 10.40
CA ALA A 74 3.32 -1.85 9.02
C ALA A 74 1.82 -2.08 8.85
N THR A 75 1.26 -1.50 7.81
CA THR A 75 -0.15 -1.61 7.43
C THR A 75 -0.21 -2.22 6.05
N ILE A 76 -0.86 -3.37 5.93
CA ILE A 76 -1.01 -4.11 4.68
C ILE A 76 -2.44 -3.89 4.21
N PHE A 77 -2.58 -3.34 3.01
CA PHE A 77 -3.84 -3.13 2.33
C PHE A 77 -3.98 -4.19 1.24
N LEU A 78 -5.07 -4.94 1.28
CA LEU A 78 -5.45 -5.92 0.27
C LEU A 78 -6.71 -5.42 -0.41
N ARG A 79 -6.66 -5.28 -1.73
CA ARG A 79 -7.76 -4.71 -2.53
C ARG A 79 -7.94 -5.49 -3.82
N ARG A 80 -9.16 -5.92 -4.10
CA ARG A 80 -9.53 -6.44 -5.42
C ARG A 80 -9.70 -5.28 -6.40
N GLY A 81 -9.36 -5.46 -7.67
CA GLY A 81 -9.77 -4.49 -8.70
C GLY A 81 -11.28 -4.59 -8.96
N ASP A 82 -11.96 -3.45 -9.09
CA ASP A 82 -13.41 -3.39 -9.30
C ASP A 82 -13.80 -4.10 -10.61
N ASP A 83 -13.15 -3.73 -11.73
CA ASP A 83 -13.47 -4.24 -13.07
C ASP A 83 -12.26 -4.86 -13.79
N VAL A 84 -11.05 -4.62 -13.29
CA VAL A 84 -9.78 -5.03 -13.93
C VAL A 84 -8.88 -5.69 -12.89
N SER A 85 -8.49 -6.93 -13.16
CA SER A 85 -7.50 -7.64 -12.34
C SER A 85 -6.16 -6.89 -12.36
N TRP A 86 -5.55 -6.73 -11.19
CA TRP A 86 -4.20 -6.14 -11.11
C TRP A 86 -3.20 -7.05 -11.81
N PRO A 87 -2.37 -6.54 -12.74
CA PRO A 87 -1.35 -7.35 -13.39
C PRO A 87 -0.33 -7.84 -12.35
N ASP A 88 0.02 -9.11 -12.41
CA ASP A 88 0.95 -9.70 -11.46
C ASP A 88 2.33 -9.04 -11.51
N GLY A 89 2.94 -8.88 -10.34
CA GLY A 89 4.27 -8.29 -10.17
C GLY A 89 4.26 -6.78 -9.94
N ALA A 90 5.47 -6.20 -10.00
CA ALA A 90 5.73 -4.82 -9.60
C ALA A 90 5.87 -3.82 -10.75
N GLU A 91 6.18 -4.31 -11.96
CA GLU A 91 6.57 -3.44 -13.08
C GLU A 91 5.40 -2.90 -13.90
N SER A 92 4.16 -3.32 -13.60
CA SER A 92 3.00 -2.86 -14.37
C SER A 92 2.74 -1.36 -14.18
N PRO A 93 2.29 -0.64 -15.22
CA PRO A 93 1.97 0.78 -15.13
C PRO A 93 0.96 1.12 -14.03
N GLN A 94 0.01 0.21 -13.76
CA GLN A 94 -0.99 0.35 -12.71
C GLN A 94 -0.35 0.36 -11.32
N ILE A 95 0.62 -0.53 -11.07
CA ILE A 95 1.35 -0.56 -9.79
C ILE A 95 2.24 0.67 -9.64
N GLN A 96 2.90 1.11 -10.71
CA GLN A 96 3.67 2.35 -10.70
C GLN A 96 2.79 3.56 -10.35
N ALA A 97 1.59 3.65 -10.95
CA ALA A 97 0.63 4.71 -10.65
C ALA A 97 0.14 4.67 -9.20
N GLU A 98 -0.11 3.49 -8.62
CA GLU A 98 -0.53 3.33 -7.23
C GLU A 98 0.58 3.74 -6.23
N VAL A 99 1.84 3.38 -6.52
CA VAL A 99 3.01 3.79 -5.71
C VAL A 99 3.20 5.31 -5.77
N LEU A 100 3.08 5.90 -6.97
CA LEU A 100 3.17 7.34 -7.16
C LEU A 100 2.03 8.06 -6.41
N ALA A 101 0.78 7.62 -6.57
CA ALA A 101 -0.38 8.18 -5.90
C ALA A 101 -0.24 8.10 -4.37
N SER A 102 0.25 6.97 -3.85
CA SER A 102 0.51 6.81 -2.42
C SER A 102 1.61 7.77 -1.93
N THR A 103 2.67 7.97 -2.72
CA THR A 103 3.71 8.96 -2.39
C THR A 103 3.15 10.37 -2.33
N LEU A 104 2.37 10.77 -3.34
CA LEU A 104 1.75 12.08 -3.40
C LEU A 104 0.78 12.29 -2.23
N ALA A 105 0.00 11.28 -1.88
CA ALA A 105 -0.89 11.32 -0.71
C ALA A 105 -0.09 11.49 0.59
N MET A 106 1.01 10.75 0.78
CA MET A 106 1.88 10.90 1.96
C MET A 106 2.46 12.32 2.06
N VAL A 107 2.99 12.86 0.96
CA VAL A 107 3.54 14.22 0.93
C VAL A 107 2.45 15.26 1.19
N ALA A 108 1.26 15.11 0.58
CA ALA A 108 0.15 16.02 0.78
C ALA A 108 -0.33 16.04 2.24
N LEU A 109 -0.41 14.87 2.90
CA LEU A 109 -0.79 14.75 4.31
C LEU A 109 0.24 15.37 5.27
N LEU A 110 1.51 15.45 4.87
CA LEU A 110 2.57 16.10 5.65
C LEU A 110 2.56 17.63 5.47
N GLY A 111 1.82 18.17 4.49
CA GLY A 111 1.68 19.61 4.27
C GLY A 111 3.02 20.30 4.01
N ASN A 112 3.34 21.30 4.84
CA ASN A 112 4.56 22.12 4.70
C ASN A 112 5.78 21.54 5.44
N VAL A 113 5.69 20.33 5.99
CA VAL A 113 6.83 19.69 6.66
C VAL A 113 7.91 19.37 5.61
N PRO A 114 9.18 19.74 5.81
CA PRO A 114 10.25 19.37 4.90
C PRO A 114 10.32 17.85 4.76
N VAL A 115 10.46 17.35 3.53
CA VAL A 115 10.60 15.93 3.25
C VAL A 115 11.68 15.69 2.21
N ALA A 116 12.37 14.56 2.33
CA ALA A 116 13.25 14.05 1.28
C ALA A 116 12.59 12.81 0.65
N ARG A 117 12.30 12.88 -0.65
CA ARG A 117 11.80 11.74 -1.41
C ARG A 117 12.98 10.93 -1.96
N VAL A 118 12.96 9.63 -1.72
CA VAL A 118 13.86 8.66 -2.38
C VAL A 118 13.23 8.29 -3.73
N PRO A 119 14.00 8.17 -4.83
CA PRO A 119 13.51 7.64 -6.09
C PRO A 119 12.79 6.31 -5.89
N ASP A 120 11.75 6.05 -6.69
CA ASP A 120 11.04 4.78 -6.63
C ASP A 120 12.01 3.64 -7.04
N TYR A 121 11.91 2.49 -6.38
CA TYR A 121 12.82 1.36 -6.58
C TYR A 121 12.07 0.03 -6.61
N GLY A 122 12.62 -0.95 -7.31
CA GLY A 122 12.17 -2.34 -7.28
C GLY A 122 12.85 -3.13 -6.16
N LEU A 123 12.09 -3.98 -5.47
CA LEU A 123 12.64 -5.02 -4.59
C LEU A 123 12.57 -6.37 -5.29
N THR A 124 13.75 -6.92 -5.60
CA THR A 124 13.88 -8.21 -6.25
C THR A 124 14.37 -9.24 -5.24
N PRO A 125 13.62 -10.34 -5.02
CA PRO A 125 14.09 -11.44 -4.18
C PRO A 125 15.40 -12.03 -4.70
N ALA A 126 16.19 -12.61 -3.80
CA ALA A 126 17.43 -13.26 -4.19
C ALA A 126 17.15 -14.44 -5.13
N GLY A 127 17.81 -14.46 -6.29
CA GLY A 127 17.63 -15.50 -7.31
C GLY A 127 16.54 -15.18 -8.35
N GLU A 128 15.78 -14.10 -8.18
CA GLU A 128 14.81 -13.62 -9.17
C GLU A 128 15.41 -12.52 -10.05
N GLN A 129 14.86 -12.37 -11.26
CA GLN A 129 15.25 -11.32 -12.21
C GLN A 129 14.23 -10.18 -12.29
N VAL A 130 13.02 -10.41 -11.80
CA VAL A 130 11.90 -9.46 -11.90
C VAL A 130 11.56 -8.98 -10.49
N PRO A 131 11.41 -7.66 -10.28
CA PRO A 131 11.00 -7.14 -8.98
C PRO A 131 9.66 -7.72 -8.52
N ALA A 132 9.61 -8.18 -7.28
CA ALA A 132 8.39 -8.66 -6.65
C ALA A 132 7.55 -7.50 -6.11
N LEU A 133 8.17 -6.36 -5.79
CA LEU A 133 7.52 -5.15 -5.29
C LEU A 133 8.12 -3.89 -5.92
N ARG A 134 7.28 -2.88 -6.15
CA ARG A 134 7.69 -1.51 -6.46
C ARG A 134 7.50 -0.68 -5.20
N CYS A 135 8.50 0.09 -4.82
CA CYS A 135 8.49 0.85 -3.58
C CYS A 135 8.84 2.32 -3.79
N THR A 136 8.40 3.13 -2.85
CA THR A 136 8.73 4.54 -2.68
C THR A 136 9.03 4.82 -1.22
N THR A 137 9.87 5.81 -0.95
CA THR A 137 10.18 6.21 0.42
C THR A 137 10.21 7.73 0.56
N VAL A 138 9.54 8.22 1.61
CA VAL A 138 9.62 9.59 2.08
C VAL A 138 10.33 9.59 3.43
N LEU A 139 11.32 10.46 3.57
CA LEU A 139 12.05 10.69 4.81
C LEU A 139 11.65 12.06 5.35
N VAL A 140 11.18 12.08 6.59
CA VAL A 140 10.79 13.29 7.32
C VAL A 140 11.85 13.53 8.39
N PRO A 141 12.73 14.55 8.24
CA PRO A 141 13.66 14.92 9.29
C PRO A 141 12.90 15.37 10.53
N LEU A 142 13.33 14.89 11.69
CA LEU A 142 12.81 15.27 13.00
C LEU A 142 13.90 15.98 13.81
N PRO A 143 13.55 16.65 14.92
CA PRO A 143 14.53 17.15 15.87
C PRO A 143 15.43 16.03 16.42
N GLN A 144 16.55 16.40 17.06
CA GLN A 144 17.47 15.47 17.74
C GLN A 144 18.10 14.40 16.83
N ASP A 145 18.33 14.76 15.56
CA ASP A 145 18.92 13.87 14.54
C ASP A 145 18.15 12.57 14.29
N ALA A 146 16.85 12.58 14.58
CA ALA A 146 15.94 11.49 14.22
C ALA A 146 15.37 11.70 12.81
N VAL A 147 14.98 10.60 12.18
CA VAL A 147 14.29 10.57 10.88
C VAL A 147 13.08 9.66 11.01
N ARG A 148 11.91 10.15 10.57
CA ARG A 148 10.75 9.32 10.33
C ARG A 148 10.77 8.86 8.88
N ARG A 149 10.75 7.55 8.67
CA ARG A 149 10.71 6.92 7.36
C ARG A 149 9.30 6.43 7.09
N GLU A 150 8.75 6.82 5.96
CA GLU A 150 7.51 6.31 5.39
C GLU A 150 7.85 5.55 4.12
N THR A 151 7.58 4.25 4.07
CA THR A 151 7.82 3.41 2.88
C THR A 151 6.53 2.77 2.44
N VAL A 152 6.20 2.92 1.16
CA VAL A 152 5.07 2.21 0.56
C VAL A 152 5.62 1.30 -0.52
N CYS A 153 5.25 0.02 -0.47
CA CYS A 153 5.56 -0.97 -1.48
C CYS A 153 4.26 -1.55 -2.03
N ALA A 154 4.19 -1.83 -3.32
CA ALA A 154 3.01 -2.44 -3.94
C ALA A 154 3.37 -3.47 -5.01
N ALA A 155 2.46 -4.42 -5.20
CA ALA A 155 2.49 -5.40 -6.29
C ALA A 155 1.08 -5.90 -6.62
N GLY A 156 0.90 -6.35 -7.85
CA GLY A 156 -0.24 -7.19 -8.21
C GLY A 156 0.04 -8.64 -7.84
N LEU A 157 -0.96 -9.32 -7.29
CA LEU A 157 -0.90 -10.73 -6.93
C LEU A 157 -2.25 -11.40 -7.14
N ASN A 158 -2.31 -12.35 -8.08
CA ASN A 158 -3.51 -13.11 -8.42
C ASN A 158 -4.71 -12.19 -8.71
N GLY A 159 -4.47 -11.10 -9.44
CA GLY A 159 -5.49 -10.09 -9.76
C GLY A 159 -5.84 -9.11 -8.64
N ASN A 160 -5.18 -9.18 -7.48
CA ASN A 160 -5.38 -8.26 -6.35
C ASN A 160 -4.20 -7.29 -6.22
N LEU A 161 -4.47 -6.09 -5.70
CA LEU A 161 -3.43 -5.20 -5.21
C LEU A 161 -3.04 -5.60 -3.79
N VAL A 162 -1.74 -5.79 -3.59
CA VAL A 162 -1.11 -5.84 -2.27
C VAL A 162 -0.31 -4.56 -2.10
N LYS A 163 -0.63 -3.77 -1.07
CA LYS A 163 0.13 -2.57 -0.70
C LYS A 163 0.58 -2.66 0.74
N VAL A 164 1.86 -2.45 1.00
CA VAL A 164 2.48 -2.47 2.32
C VAL A 164 2.98 -1.06 2.62
N HIS A 165 2.41 -0.42 3.64
CA HIS A 165 2.84 0.87 4.14
C HIS A 165 3.53 0.68 5.48
N ILE A 166 4.80 1.05 5.57
CA ILE A 166 5.63 0.92 6.77
C ILE A 166 6.03 2.32 7.24
N SER A 167 5.78 2.61 8.51
CA SER A 167 6.12 3.86 9.17
C SER A 167 6.98 3.58 10.39
N GLY A 168 8.05 4.34 10.59
CA GLY A 168 8.85 4.24 11.80
C GLY A 168 9.84 5.38 11.96
N MET A 169 10.31 5.56 13.19
CA MET A 169 11.35 6.54 13.54
C MET A 169 12.66 5.84 13.85
N HIS A 170 13.76 6.39 13.38
CA HIS A 170 15.10 5.90 13.66
C HIS A 170 16.12 7.05 13.71
N PRO A 171 17.26 6.88 14.39
CA PRO A 171 18.39 7.80 14.29
C PRO A 171 18.88 7.93 12.83
N ARG A 172 19.36 9.11 12.43
CA ARG A 172 19.82 9.37 11.05
C ARG A 172 20.94 8.42 10.63
N GLU A 173 21.85 8.08 11.52
CA GLU A 173 22.96 7.14 11.26
C GLU A 173 22.50 5.70 11.01
N ARG A 174 21.25 5.36 11.37
CA ARG A 174 20.65 4.03 11.13
C ARG A 174 19.79 3.95 9.86
N THR A 175 19.93 4.91 8.94
CA THR A 175 19.14 4.99 7.71
C THR A 175 19.18 3.71 6.88
N GLU A 176 20.36 3.12 6.70
CA GLU A 176 20.55 1.88 5.93
C GLU A 176 19.94 0.65 6.64
N ALA A 177 20.12 0.55 7.97
CA ALA A 177 19.53 -0.53 8.75
C ALA A 177 18.00 -0.48 8.73
N ALA A 178 17.41 0.72 8.85
CA ALA A 178 15.97 0.92 8.74
C ALA A 178 15.45 0.58 7.34
N PHE A 179 16.19 0.97 6.29
CA PHE A 179 15.85 0.60 4.92
C PHE A 179 15.78 -0.92 4.74
N ARG A 180 16.82 -1.66 5.16
CA ARG A 180 16.85 -3.13 5.10
C ARG A 180 15.71 -3.77 5.87
N LEU A 181 15.41 -3.27 7.07
CA LEU A 181 14.30 -3.75 7.89
C LEU A 181 12.97 -3.61 7.15
N PHE A 182 12.71 -2.43 6.57
CA PHE A 182 11.45 -2.11 5.90
C PHE A 182 11.30 -2.93 4.60
N SER A 183 12.35 -2.99 3.78
CA SER A 183 12.35 -3.80 2.55
C SER A 183 12.18 -5.29 2.83
N SER A 184 12.86 -5.81 3.86
CA SER A 184 12.75 -7.21 4.29
C SER A 184 11.32 -7.55 4.74
N LEU A 185 10.69 -6.67 5.53
CA LEU A 185 9.31 -6.87 5.95
C LEU A 185 8.35 -6.85 4.75
N ALA A 186 8.48 -5.88 3.84
CA ALA A 186 7.63 -5.77 2.66
C ALA A 186 7.73 -7.02 1.78
N LEU A 187 8.94 -7.54 1.54
CA LEU A 187 9.14 -8.79 0.80
C LEU A 187 8.47 -9.98 1.52
N ARG A 188 8.68 -10.12 2.84
CA ARG A 188 8.07 -11.21 3.62
C ARG A 188 6.55 -11.24 3.53
N VAL A 189 5.90 -10.07 3.45
CA VAL A 189 4.45 -9.98 3.20
C VAL A 189 4.11 -10.64 1.87
N VAL A 190 4.79 -10.29 0.77
CA VAL A 190 4.51 -10.88 -0.54
C VAL A 190 4.76 -12.37 -0.58
N PHE A 191 5.87 -12.84 0.00
CA PHE A 191 6.17 -14.28 0.11
C PHE A 191 5.09 -15.04 0.88
N ALA A 192 4.65 -14.50 2.03
CA ALA A 192 3.57 -15.10 2.81
C ALA A 192 2.27 -15.18 1.99
N LEU A 193 1.93 -14.13 1.24
CA LEU A 193 0.72 -14.09 0.42
C LEU A 193 0.78 -15.01 -0.81
N ARG A 194 1.98 -15.27 -1.34
CA ARG A 194 2.25 -16.24 -2.41
C ARG A 194 2.30 -17.70 -1.93
N GLU A 195 2.28 -17.93 -0.62
CA GLU A 195 2.53 -19.25 0.00
C GLU A 195 3.89 -19.84 -0.38
N GLU A 196 4.85 -18.96 -0.67
CA GLU A 196 6.22 -19.31 -1.00
C GLU A 196 7.08 -19.38 0.27
N ALA A 197 8.10 -20.23 0.25
CA ALA A 197 9.05 -20.32 1.35
C ALA A 197 9.70 -18.94 1.57
N MET A 198 9.67 -18.44 2.81
CA MET A 198 10.29 -17.17 3.14
C MET A 198 11.79 -17.23 2.81
N PRO A 199 12.35 -16.22 2.13
CA PRO A 199 13.79 -16.16 1.94
C PRO A 199 14.47 -16.14 3.32
N PRO A 200 15.58 -16.88 3.49
CA PRO A 200 16.32 -16.87 4.74
C PRO A 200 16.69 -15.43 5.12
N PRO A 201 16.74 -15.07 6.41
CA PRO A 201 17.26 -13.78 6.82
C PRO A 201 18.65 -13.62 6.22
N SER A 202 18.83 -12.62 5.36
CA SER A 202 20.03 -12.45 4.56
C SER A 202 21.22 -12.15 5.46
N GLY A 203 21.97 -13.21 5.79
CA GLY A 203 23.34 -13.10 6.28
C GLY A 203 24.22 -12.59 5.15
N GLY A 204 24.32 -11.26 5.01
CA GLY A 204 25.34 -10.61 4.17
C GLY A 204 24.89 -10.15 2.78
N ASN A 205 23.97 -10.84 2.10
CA ASN A 205 23.47 -10.43 0.77
C ASN A 205 21.97 -10.13 0.83
N GLY A 206 21.64 -8.86 1.12
CA GLY A 206 20.26 -8.37 1.17
C GLY A 206 19.52 -8.48 -0.16
N PRO A 207 18.21 -8.18 -0.19
CA PRO A 207 17.47 -8.07 -1.45
C PRO A 207 18.18 -7.12 -2.42
N ILE A 208 18.11 -7.43 -3.71
CA ILE A 208 18.72 -6.58 -4.74
C ILE A 208 17.78 -5.42 -5.04
N TYR A 209 18.33 -4.21 -4.96
CA TYR A 209 17.61 -2.98 -5.24
C TYR A 209 17.88 -2.56 -6.68
N HIS A 210 16.82 -2.46 -7.47
CA HIS A 210 16.90 -1.89 -8.82
C HIS A 210 16.32 -0.47 -8.78
N LEU A 211 17.17 0.51 -9.04
CA LEU A 211 16.79 1.92 -9.21
C LEU A 211 16.33 2.16 -10.65
#